data_AF-A0AAW5EQ49-F1
#
_entry.id   AF-A0AAW5EQ49-F1
#
_cell.length_a   1.000
_cell.length_b   1.000
_cell.length_c   1.000
_cell.angle_alpha   90.00
_cell.angle_beta   90.00
_cell.angle_gamma   90.00
#
_symmetry.space_group_name_H-M   'P 1'
#
loop_
_entity.id
_entity.type
_entity.pdbx_description
1 polymer ?
#
loop_
_entity_poly.entity_id
_entity_poly.type
_entity_poly.pdbx_seq_one_letter_code
_entity_poly.pdbx_strand_id
1 'polypeptide(L)'
;MVNEQELSKLTPRWSPGTFRKMVIAAATKLADHGVRSPSMKFFENFGSECEDWANEKIDQAITAGSDEEAVSCIHDVRRCLRSVEHDVFLLVEEAIDPIISRLALNLFLYGNDGYNDLQHCHAWGASSDEPEWGTIWSMHQTIRDFTPAFLFKICMRGDSRFLAVECHAPTRILPEDERDRLRARTLMISGVPVIAFSPSEIEADACACTNEICDALAILATELIDLNNIDSVMRIDFRPRS
;
A
#
# COMPACT_ATOMS: atom_id res chain seq x y z
N MET A 1 -36.28 11.41 -2.82
CA MET A 1 -35.57 10.75 -3.93
C MET A 1 -34.57 11.74 -4.47
N VAL A 2 -33.27 11.52 -4.23
CA VAL A 2 -32.23 12.37 -4.82
C VAL A 2 -32.15 12.02 -6.30
N ASN A 3 -32.22 13.03 -7.16
CA ASN A 3 -32.25 12.86 -8.61
C ASN A 3 -30.91 12.24 -9.09
N GLU A 4 -30.93 11.22 -9.94
CA GLU A 4 -29.71 10.56 -10.44
C GLU A 4 -28.76 11.56 -11.13
N GLN A 5 -29.30 12.61 -11.74
CA GLN A 5 -28.52 13.71 -12.30
C GLN A 5 -27.80 14.56 -11.24
N GLU A 6 -28.35 14.71 -10.03
CA GLU A 6 -27.70 15.40 -8.91
C GLU A 6 -26.63 14.51 -8.24
N LEU A 7 -26.89 13.20 -8.12
CA LEU A 7 -25.89 12.22 -7.68
C LEU A 7 -24.71 12.12 -8.65
N SER A 8 -24.95 12.24 -9.96
CA SER A 8 -23.90 12.24 -11.00
C SER A 8 -22.98 13.48 -10.99
N LYS A 9 -23.40 14.55 -10.29
CA LYS A 9 -22.60 15.76 -10.05
C LYS A 9 -21.74 15.64 -8.78
N LEU A 10 -22.11 14.74 -7.87
CA LEU A 10 -21.40 14.46 -6.63
C LEU A 10 -20.31 13.38 -6.82
N THR A 11 -20.39 12.58 -7.88
CA THR A 11 -19.32 11.65 -8.25
C THR A 11 -18.17 12.39 -8.93
N PRO A 12 -16.95 12.38 -8.34
CA PRO A 12 -15.80 12.99 -8.99
C PRO A 12 -15.59 12.35 -10.35
N ARG A 13 -15.33 13.18 -11.37
CA ARG A 13 -15.02 12.75 -12.73
C ARG A 13 -13.54 12.88 -12.99
N TRP A 14 -13.01 11.90 -13.70
CA TRP A 14 -11.63 11.97 -14.16
C TRP A 14 -11.45 13.16 -15.11
N SER A 15 -10.46 13.99 -14.84
CA SER A 15 -9.96 15.03 -15.73
C SER A 15 -8.53 15.38 -15.36
N PRO A 16 -7.72 15.91 -16.29
CA PRO A 16 -6.35 16.27 -15.98
C PRO A 16 -6.24 17.20 -14.76
N GLY A 17 -5.34 16.86 -13.84
CA GLY A 17 -5.12 17.55 -12.57
C GLY A 17 -6.14 17.25 -11.46
N THR A 18 -7.11 16.35 -11.66
CA THR A 18 -8.06 15.98 -10.58
C THR A 18 -7.36 15.32 -9.40
N PHE A 19 -6.51 14.30 -9.63
CA PHE A 19 -5.76 13.64 -8.56
C PHE A 19 -4.85 14.62 -7.83
N ARG A 20 -4.11 15.46 -8.56
CA ARG A 20 -3.25 16.48 -7.97
C ARG A 20 -4.01 17.42 -7.02
N LYS A 21 -5.19 17.90 -7.42
CA LYS A 21 -6.03 18.76 -6.56
C LYS A 21 -6.49 18.04 -5.29
N MET A 22 -6.91 16.78 -5.41
CA MET A 22 -7.36 15.97 -4.27
C MET A 22 -6.23 15.67 -3.29
N VAL A 23 -5.05 15.29 -3.79
CA VAL A 23 -3.86 15.06 -2.96
C VAL A 23 -3.40 16.34 -2.26
N ILE A 24 -3.40 17.48 -2.97
CA ILE A 24 -3.07 18.78 -2.36
C ILE A 24 -4.11 19.16 -1.30
N ALA A 25 -5.40 18.90 -1.53
CA ALA A 25 -6.44 19.16 -0.54
C ALA A 25 -6.22 18.34 0.75
N ALA A 26 -5.84 17.06 0.62
CA ALA A 26 -5.45 16.24 1.76
C ALA A 26 -4.22 16.80 2.48
N ALA A 27 -3.18 17.19 1.73
CA ALA A 27 -1.96 17.79 2.27
C ALA A 27 -2.21 19.10 3.02
N THR A 28 -3.09 19.97 2.50
CA THR A 28 -3.52 21.20 3.17
C THR A 28 -4.23 20.88 4.48
N LYS A 29 -5.17 19.93 4.47
CA LYS A 29 -5.87 19.49 5.69
C LYS A 29 -4.88 18.96 6.74
N LEU A 30 -3.91 18.14 6.35
CA LEU A 30 -2.87 17.63 7.25
C LEU A 30 -2.06 18.76 7.88
N ALA A 31 -1.67 19.76 7.08
CA ALA A 31 -0.96 20.94 7.56
C ALA A 31 -1.80 21.78 8.53
N ASP A 32 -3.09 21.99 8.23
CA ASP A 32 -4.02 22.74 9.10
C ASP A 32 -4.22 22.06 10.46
N HIS A 33 -4.13 20.73 10.51
CA HIS A 33 -4.22 19.94 11.74
C HIS A 33 -2.85 19.71 12.42
N GLY A 34 -1.76 20.25 11.87
CA GLY A 34 -0.41 20.10 12.43
C GLY A 34 0.14 18.68 12.39
N VAL A 35 -0.36 17.83 11.48
CA VAL A 35 0.13 16.46 11.32
C VAL A 35 1.54 16.48 10.72
N ARG A 36 2.43 15.65 11.27
CA ARG A 36 3.81 15.54 10.77
C ARG A 36 3.83 14.75 9.46
N SER A 37 3.90 15.46 8.34
CA SER A 37 3.80 14.90 7.00
C SER A 37 5.05 15.15 6.13
N PRO A 38 5.17 14.50 4.96
CA PRO A 38 6.09 14.93 3.90
C PRO A 38 5.87 16.39 3.47
N SER A 39 6.80 16.92 2.69
CA SER A 39 6.71 18.30 2.19
C SER A 39 5.59 18.47 1.15
N MET A 40 5.10 19.69 0.96
CA MET A 40 4.08 19.97 -0.07
C MET A 40 4.56 19.56 -1.48
N LYS A 41 5.84 19.75 -1.78
CA LYS A 41 6.45 19.31 -3.05
C LYS A 41 6.34 17.79 -3.25
N PHE A 42 6.46 17.01 -2.17
CA PHE A 42 6.24 15.56 -2.27
C PHE A 42 4.78 15.25 -2.65
N PHE A 43 3.81 15.90 -2.03
CA PHE A 43 2.38 15.71 -2.35
C PHE A 43 2.02 16.15 -3.77
N GLU A 44 2.62 17.22 -4.28
CA GLU A 44 2.45 17.64 -5.68
C GLU A 44 2.97 16.58 -6.67
N ASN A 45 4.14 16.00 -6.37
CA ASN A 45 4.71 14.92 -7.17
C ASN A 45 3.83 13.66 -7.08
N PHE A 46 3.46 13.24 -5.87
CA PHE A 46 2.61 12.07 -5.64
C PHE A 46 1.23 12.21 -6.32
N GLY A 47 0.65 13.41 -6.30
CA GLY A 47 -0.59 13.70 -7.02
C GLY A 47 -0.45 13.61 -8.54
N SER A 48 0.75 13.85 -9.07
CA SER A 48 1.07 13.64 -10.49
C SER A 48 1.25 12.16 -10.79
N GLU A 49 1.92 11.40 -9.91
CA GLU A 49 2.07 9.95 -10.03
C GLU A 49 0.72 9.22 -10.01
N CYS A 50 -0.22 9.66 -9.16
CA CYS A 50 -1.59 9.14 -9.15
C CYS A 50 -2.30 9.37 -10.50
N GLU A 51 -2.04 10.51 -11.13
CA GLU A 51 -2.59 10.86 -12.44
C GLU A 51 -1.95 10.03 -13.56
N ASP A 52 -0.63 9.83 -13.53
CA ASP A 52 0.06 8.95 -14.48
C ASP A 52 -0.41 7.50 -14.34
N TRP A 53 -0.56 7.00 -13.11
CA TRP A 53 -1.13 5.69 -12.84
C TRP A 53 -2.57 5.55 -13.39
N ALA A 54 -3.41 6.57 -13.20
CA ALA A 54 -4.78 6.53 -13.69
C ALA A 54 -4.85 6.54 -15.22
N ASN A 55 -4.00 7.33 -15.87
CA ASN A 55 -3.87 7.34 -17.33
C ASN A 55 -3.39 5.97 -17.84
N GLU A 56 -2.40 5.36 -17.19
CA GLU A 56 -1.90 4.03 -17.53
C GLU A 56 -3.02 2.96 -17.45
N LYS A 57 -3.83 2.99 -16.39
CA LYS A 57 -4.99 2.10 -16.25
C LYS A 57 -6.05 2.35 -17.32
N ILE A 58 -6.28 3.60 -17.72
CA ILE A 58 -7.19 3.93 -18.83
C ILE A 58 -6.66 3.37 -20.16
N ASP A 59 -5.36 3.52 -20.43
CA ASP A 59 -4.73 2.98 -21.64
C ASP A 59 -4.78 1.45 -21.67
N GLN A 60 -4.58 0.79 -20.52
CA GLN A 60 -4.79 -0.66 -20.36
C GLN A 60 -6.24 -1.04 -20.67
N ALA A 61 -7.23 -0.27 -20.19
CA ALA A 61 -8.64 -0.53 -20.49
C ALA A 61 -8.96 -0.41 -21.99
N ILE A 62 -8.35 0.57 -22.67
CA ILE A 62 -8.55 0.79 -24.12
C ILE A 62 -7.96 -0.36 -24.96
N THR A 63 -6.86 -0.95 -24.48
CA THR A 63 -6.10 -1.98 -25.19
C THR A 63 -6.38 -3.40 -24.67
N ALA A 64 -7.34 -3.55 -23.75
CA ALA A 64 -7.68 -4.82 -23.11
C ALA A 64 -8.13 -5.88 -24.12
N GLY A 65 -7.81 -7.14 -23.83
CA GLY A 65 -8.20 -8.29 -24.65
C GLY A 65 -9.63 -8.75 -24.39
N SER A 66 -10.24 -8.29 -23.30
CA SER A 66 -11.60 -8.64 -22.86
C SER A 66 -12.33 -7.45 -22.21
N ASP A 67 -13.66 -7.52 -22.21
CA ASP A 67 -14.50 -6.54 -21.52
C ASP A 67 -14.29 -6.61 -20.00
N GLU A 68 -14.05 -7.80 -19.43
CA GLU A 68 -13.77 -7.95 -18.00
C GLU A 68 -12.51 -7.19 -17.57
N GLU A 69 -11.41 -7.31 -18.34
CA GLU A 69 -10.16 -6.58 -18.09
C GLU A 69 -10.37 -5.05 -18.19
N ALA A 70 -11.10 -4.60 -19.22
CA ALA A 70 -11.40 -3.18 -19.39
C ALA A 70 -12.24 -2.61 -18.23
N VAL A 71 -13.26 -3.34 -17.81
CA VAL A 71 -14.13 -2.96 -16.68
C VAL A 71 -13.33 -2.92 -15.38
N SER A 72 -12.43 -3.88 -15.15
CA SER A 72 -11.57 -3.92 -13.97
C SER A 72 -10.68 -2.68 -13.89
N CYS A 73 -10.00 -2.33 -14.99
CA CYS A 73 -9.13 -1.15 -15.03
C CYS A 73 -9.90 0.16 -14.78
N ILE A 74 -11.10 0.31 -15.37
CA ILE A 74 -11.95 1.48 -15.14
C ILE A 74 -12.46 1.51 -13.69
N HIS A 75 -12.73 0.36 -13.10
CA HIS A 75 -13.16 0.25 -11.71
C HIS A 75 -12.04 0.70 -10.76
N ASP A 76 -10.79 0.32 -11.01
CA ASP A 76 -9.62 0.75 -10.22
C ASP A 76 -9.50 2.27 -10.19
N VAL A 77 -9.57 2.91 -11.37
CA VAL A 77 -9.49 4.38 -11.48
C VAL A 77 -10.63 5.04 -10.73
N ARG A 78 -11.86 4.53 -10.86
CA ARG A 78 -13.03 5.07 -10.16
C ARG A 78 -12.95 4.90 -8.65
N ARG A 79 -12.44 3.77 -8.16
CA ARG A 79 -12.23 3.52 -6.74
C ARG A 79 -11.25 4.55 -6.19
N CYS A 80 -10.07 4.65 -6.79
CA CYS A 80 -9.04 5.62 -6.39
C CYS A 80 -9.57 7.06 -6.45
N LEU A 81 -10.24 7.44 -7.52
CA LEU A 81 -10.82 8.78 -7.67
C LEU A 81 -11.85 9.15 -6.59
N ARG A 82 -12.53 8.16 -5.98
CA ARG A 82 -13.52 8.41 -4.92
C ARG A 82 -12.88 8.55 -3.55
N SER A 83 -11.72 7.94 -3.32
CA SER A 83 -11.16 7.78 -1.98
C SER A 83 -9.81 8.44 -1.79
N VAL A 84 -9.04 8.76 -2.85
CA VAL A 84 -7.65 9.23 -2.77
C VAL A 84 -7.42 10.39 -1.80
N GLU A 85 -8.30 11.40 -1.75
CA GLU A 85 -8.15 12.51 -0.79
C GLU A 85 -8.25 12.01 0.65
N HIS A 86 -9.21 11.12 0.92
CA HIS A 86 -9.43 10.55 2.23
C HIS A 86 -8.35 9.56 2.62
N ASP A 87 -7.98 8.66 1.71
CA ASP A 87 -6.96 7.63 1.94
C ASP A 87 -5.60 8.27 2.18
N VAL A 88 -5.23 9.30 1.40
CA VAL A 88 -3.98 10.07 1.65
C VAL A 88 -4.00 10.72 3.02
N PHE A 89 -5.11 11.33 3.42
CA PHE A 89 -5.22 11.94 4.74
C PHE A 89 -5.03 10.90 5.85
N LEU A 90 -5.79 9.80 5.79
CA LEU A 90 -5.75 8.77 6.83
C LEU A 90 -4.40 8.05 6.91
N LEU A 91 -3.81 7.70 5.77
CA LEU A 91 -2.51 7.02 5.74
C LEU A 91 -1.40 7.89 6.33
N VAL A 92 -1.39 9.19 6.02
CA VAL A 92 -0.37 10.10 6.56
C VAL A 92 -0.61 10.39 8.05
N GLU A 93 -1.87 10.50 8.48
CA GLU A 93 -2.23 10.65 9.88
C GLU A 93 -1.78 9.43 10.70
N GLU A 94 -2.07 8.21 10.22
CA GLU A 94 -1.69 6.95 10.86
C GLU A 94 -0.18 6.72 10.88
N ALA A 95 0.53 7.14 9.83
CA ALA A 95 1.96 6.93 9.69
C ALA A 95 2.80 7.60 10.79
N ILE A 96 2.32 8.71 11.39
CA ILE A 96 2.95 9.55 12.44
C ILE A 96 4.37 10.08 12.13
N ASP A 97 4.94 9.70 10.98
CA ASP A 97 6.29 10.04 10.54
C ASP A 97 6.34 10.21 9.01
N PRO A 98 7.08 11.22 8.48
CA PRO A 98 7.15 11.48 7.04
C PRO A 98 7.77 10.35 6.21
N ILE A 99 8.69 9.57 6.77
CA ILE A 99 9.34 8.45 6.08
C ILE A 99 8.33 7.32 5.88
N ILE A 100 7.61 6.96 6.95
CA ILE A 100 6.55 5.96 6.91
C ILE A 100 5.45 6.44 5.95
N SER A 101 5.07 7.72 6.01
CA SER A 101 4.06 8.31 5.11
C SER A 101 4.43 8.13 3.63
N ARG A 102 5.69 8.37 3.25
CA ARG A 102 6.16 8.22 1.87
C ARG A 102 6.00 6.79 1.36
N LEU A 103 6.38 5.81 2.19
CA LEU A 103 6.29 4.41 1.83
C LEU A 103 4.83 3.93 1.82
N ALA A 104 4.01 4.36 2.79
CA ALA A 104 2.58 4.05 2.86
C ALA A 104 1.83 4.53 1.61
N LEU A 105 2.13 5.74 1.13
CA LEU A 105 1.53 6.30 -0.08
C LEU A 105 1.99 5.58 -1.36
N ASN A 106 3.24 5.10 -1.41
CA ASN A 106 3.69 4.25 -2.51
C ASN A 106 3.01 2.88 -2.49
N LEU A 107 2.90 2.24 -1.32
CA LEU A 107 2.18 0.98 -1.14
C LEU A 107 0.70 1.10 -1.50
N PHE A 108 0.07 2.22 -1.18
CA PHE A 108 -1.31 2.50 -1.58
C PHE A 108 -1.52 2.48 -3.10
N LEU A 109 -0.55 2.98 -3.86
CA LEU A 109 -0.68 3.12 -5.32
C LEU A 109 -0.16 1.90 -6.09
N TYR A 110 0.90 1.26 -5.61
CA TYR A 110 1.64 0.21 -6.35
C TYR A 110 1.74 -1.12 -5.60
N GLY A 111 1.34 -1.17 -4.34
CA GLY A 111 1.44 -2.37 -3.52
C GLY A 111 0.59 -3.50 -4.09
N ASN A 112 1.21 -4.66 -4.30
CA ASN A 112 0.52 -5.92 -4.62
C ASN A 112 1.30 -7.11 -4.04
N ASP A 113 0.64 -8.26 -3.93
CA ASP A 113 1.26 -9.52 -3.53
C ASP A 113 1.58 -10.44 -4.72
N GLY A 114 1.67 -9.87 -5.92
CA GLY A 114 1.79 -10.63 -7.17
C GLY A 114 0.49 -11.28 -7.66
N TYR A 115 -0.61 -11.22 -6.90
CA TYR A 115 -1.90 -11.77 -7.29
C TYR A 115 -3.07 -10.81 -7.06
N ASN A 116 -2.97 -9.96 -6.03
CA ASN A 116 -3.96 -8.97 -5.63
C ASN A 116 -3.27 -7.67 -5.23
N ASP A 117 -3.96 -6.56 -5.42
CA ASP A 117 -3.59 -5.29 -4.81
C ASP A 117 -3.67 -5.38 -3.28
N LEU A 118 -2.76 -4.70 -2.58
CA LEU A 118 -2.77 -4.68 -1.12
C LEU A 118 -3.91 -3.81 -0.59
N GLN A 119 -4.61 -4.32 0.42
CA GLN A 119 -5.73 -3.61 1.04
C GLN A 119 -5.31 -3.03 2.39
N HIS A 120 -5.36 -1.70 2.52
CA HIS A 120 -5.12 -1.07 3.81
C HIS A 120 -6.28 -1.38 4.77
N CYS A 121 -5.97 -1.83 5.99
CA CYS A 121 -6.95 -2.21 7.00
C CYS A 121 -6.82 -1.33 8.24
N HIS A 122 -7.78 -0.45 8.48
CA HIS A 122 -7.80 0.40 9.67
C HIS A 122 -8.17 -0.37 10.95
N ALA A 123 -8.98 -1.42 10.84
CA ALA A 123 -9.47 -2.21 11.97
C ALA A 123 -8.76 -3.57 12.05
N TRP A 124 -7.44 -3.53 12.26
CA TRP A 124 -6.61 -4.74 12.32
C TRP A 124 -7.15 -5.75 13.34
N GLY A 125 -7.35 -7.00 12.91
CA GLY A 125 -7.87 -8.09 13.74
C GLY A 125 -9.40 -8.20 13.79
N ALA A 126 -10.15 -7.32 13.12
CA ALA A 126 -11.56 -7.54 12.87
C ALA A 126 -11.74 -8.61 11.78
N SER A 127 -12.37 -9.75 12.13
CA SER A 127 -12.52 -10.88 11.20
C SER A 127 -13.35 -10.56 9.95
N SER A 128 -14.14 -9.48 9.95
CA SER A 128 -14.92 -9.03 8.79
C SER A 128 -14.05 -8.47 7.67
N ASP A 129 -12.84 -8.02 8.00
CA ASP A 129 -11.97 -7.26 7.11
C ASP A 129 -10.85 -8.15 6.54
N GLU A 130 -10.78 -9.40 6.98
CA GLU A 130 -9.81 -10.39 6.48
C GLU A 130 -10.39 -11.09 5.23
N PRO A 131 -9.74 -10.95 4.06
CA PRO A 131 -10.22 -11.59 2.85
C PRO A 131 -9.99 -13.10 2.90
N GLU A 132 -10.84 -13.87 2.20
CA GLU A 132 -10.60 -15.30 2.00
C GLU A 132 -9.32 -15.54 1.17
N TRP A 133 -8.99 -14.62 0.27
CA TRP A 133 -7.77 -14.60 -0.53
C TRP A 133 -7.32 -13.14 -0.76
N GLY A 134 -6.05 -12.86 -0.45
CA GLY A 134 -5.42 -11.56 -0.69
C GLY A 134 -4.60 -11.08 0.49
N THR A 135 -4.06 -9.87 0.39
CA THR A 135 -3.17 -9.30 1.40
C THR A 135 -3.73 -8.01 1.98
N ILE A 136 -3.82 -7.96 3.30
CA ILE A 136 -4.11 -6.74 4.04
C ILE A 136 -2.85 -6.19 4.71
N TRP A 137 -2.82 -4.88 4.94
CA TRP A 137 -1.71 -4.23 5.63
C TRP A 137 -2.17 -3.06 6.50
N SER A 138 -1.38 -2.75 7.52
CA SER A 138 -1.59 -1.58 8.38
C SER A 138 -0.26 -1.17 9.03
N MET A 139 -0.23 0.04 9.58
CA MET A 139 0.94 0.58 10.27
C MET A 139 0.85 0.34 11.78
N HIS A 140 2.01 0.21 12.43
CA HIS A 140 2.13 0.17 13.89
C HIS A 140 1.30 -0.95 14.58
N GLN A 141 1.03 -2.05 13.87
CA GLN A 141 0.30 -3.18 14.42
C GLN A 141 1.21 -4.08 15.24
N THR A 142 0.80 -4.38 16.47
CA THR A 142 1.62 -5.24 17.34
C THR A 142 1.42 -6.70 16.98
N ILE A 143 2.51 -7.39 16.69
CA ILE A 143 2.56 -8.84 16.48
C ILE A 143 3.46 -9.47 17.54
N ARG A 144 2.84 -10.27 18.42
CA ARG A 144 3.50 -10.84 19.61
C ARG A 144 4.07 -9.71 20.49
N ASP A 145 5.39 -9.61 20.60
CA ASP A 145 6.09 -8.68 21.48
C ASP A 145 6.74 -7.50 20.73
N PHE A 146 6.32 -7.25 19.49
CA PHE A 146 6.96 -6.29 18.59
C PHE A 146 5.95 -5.52 17.75
N THR A 147 6.28 -4.27 17.45
CA THR A 147 5.45 -3.35 16.63
C THR A 147 6.30 -2.82 15.48
N PRO A 148 6.14 -3.33 14.25
CA PRO A 148 6.82 -2.81 13.08
C PRO A 148 6.25 -1.49 12.61
N ALA A 149 6.96 -0.82 11.69
CA ALA A 149 6.39 0.29 10.94
C ALA A 149 5.19 -0.16 10.08
N PHE A 150 5.33 -1.29 9.37
CA PHE A 150 4.22 -1.92 8.64
C PHE A 150 4.12 -3.41 8.96
N LEU A 151 2.89 -3.91 9.02
CA LEU A 151 2.59 -5.33 9.10
C LEU A 151 1.66 -5.71 7.96
N PHE A 152 2.05 -6.73 7.21
CA PHE A 152 1.27 -7.32 6.13
C PHE A 152 0.80 -8.71 6.58
N LYS A 153 -0.44 -9.05 6.24
CA LYS A 153 -1.03 -10.36 6.44
C LYS A 153 -1.58 -10.87 5.12
N ILE A 154 -0.89 -11.86 4.55
CA ILE A 154 -1.39 -12.61 3.39
C ILE A 154 -2.37 -13.66 3.92
N CYS A 155 -3.60 -13.65 3.41
CA CYS A 155 -4.70 -14.51 3.83
C CYS A 155 -5.07 -15.49 2.71
N MET A 156 -5.26 -16.75 3.09
CA MET A 156 -5.73 -17.78 2.16
C MET A 156 -6.52 -18.86 2.90
N ARG A 157 -7.85 -18.88 2.74
CA ARG A 157 -8.76 -19.92 3.28
C ARG A 157 -8.53 -20.25 4.77
N GLY A 158 -8.23 -19.24 5.58
CA GLY A 158 -7.96 -19.38 7.02
C GLY A 158 -6.49 -19.61 7.38
N ASP A 159 -5.63 -19.94 6.40
CA ASP A 159 -4.18 -19.85 6.56
C ASP A 159 -3.71 -18.41 6.40
N SER A 160 -2.59 -18.08 7.06
CA SER A 160 -1.95 -16.79 6.87
C SER A 160 -0.42 -16.85 6.94
N ARG A 161 0.18 -15.86 6.30
CA ARG A 161 1.60 -15.50 6.42
C ARG A 161 1.69 -14.02 6.76
N PHE A 162 2.77 -13.66 7.45
CA PHE A 162 3.02 -12.28 7.83
C PHE A 162 4.33 -11.81 7.24
N LEU A 163 4.41 -10.54 6.90
CA LEU A 163 5.64 -9.83 6.58
C LEU A 163 5.66 -8.54 7.41
N ALA A 164 6.78 -8.27 8.06
CA ALA A 164 6.98 -7.02 8.79
C ALA A 164 7.99 -6.13 8.05
N VAL A 165 7.79 -4.81 8.13
CA VAL A 165 8.71 -3.83 7.55
C VAL A 165 9.09 -2.78 8.59
N GLU A 166 10.40 -2.52 8.68
CA GLU A 166 10.99 -1.44 9.48
C GLU A 166 11.51 -0.32 8.56
N CYS A 167 11.28 0.94 8.92
CA CYS A 167 11.66 2.11 8.09
C CYS A 167 12.79 2.97 8.66
N HIS A 168 13.33 2.59 9.82
CA HIS A 168 14.34 3.34 10.55
C HIS A 168 15.57 2.47 10.89
N ALA A 169 15.93 1.53 10.02
CA ALA A 169 17.09 0.67 10.22
C ALA A 169 18.37 1.35 9.67
N PRO A 170 19.31 1.82 10.51
CA PRO A 170 20.43 2.67 10.08
C PRO A 170 21.43 1.95 9.15
N THR A 171 21.55 0.64 9.28
CA THR A 171 22.23 -0.26 8.36
C THR A 171 21.39 -1.52 8.33
N ARG A 172 21.26 -2.23 7.20
CA ARG A 172 20.57 -3.54 7.12
C ARG A 172 21.29 -4.65 7.93
N ILE A 173 22.05 -4.25 8.95
CA ILE A 173 22.88 -5.05 9.84
C ILE A 173 22.21 -5.03 11.21
N LEU A 174 22.36 -6.12 11.97
CA LEU A 174 21.87 -6.19 13.33
C LEU A 174 22.40 -5.01 14.17
N PRO A 175 21.53 -4.30 14.90
CA PRO A 175 21.93 -3.18 15.74
C PRO A 175 23.02 -3.57 16.76
N GLU A 176 23.92 -2.62 17.04
CA GLU A 176 24.89 -2.78 18.12
C GLU A 176 24.25 -2.64 19.51
N ASP A 177 23.19 -1.82 19.62
CA ASP A 177 22.41 -1.62 20.82
C ASP A 177 21.68 -2.90 21.26
N GLU A 178 21.69 -3.17 22.57
CA GLU A 178 21.17 -4.41 23.13
C GLU A 178 19.64 -4.52 23.06
N ARG A 179 18.90 -3.40 23.16
CA ARG A 179 17.44 -3.39 23.02
C ARG A 179 17.02 -3.57 21.56
N ASP A 180 17.69 -2.89 20.65
CA ASP A 180 17.39 -3.01 19.21
C ASP A 180 17.83 -4.38 18.67
N ARG A 181 18.89 -4.96 19.23
CA ARG A 181 19.30 -6.35 18.93
C ARG A 181 18.32 -7.37 19.49
N LEU A 182 17.76 -7.13 20.68
CA LEU A 182 16.69 -7.96 21.23
C LEU A 182 15.44 -7.87 20.34
N ARG A 183 15.04 -6.67 19.93
CA ARG A 183 13.96 -6.41 18.95
C ARG A 183 14.18 -7.22 17.66
N ALA A 184 15.36 -7.10 17.05
CA ALA A 184 15.73 -7.84 15.84
C ALA A 184 15.82 -9.37 16.03
N ARG A 185 16.22 -9.84 17.21
CA ARG A 185 16.20 -11.28 17.55
C ARG A 185 14.79 -11.82 17.75
N THR A 186 13.94 -11.08 18.45
CA THR A 186 12.53 -11.45 18.65
C THR A 186 11.81 -11.61 17.32
N LEU A 187 12.12 -10.76 16.35
CA LEU A 187 11.64 -10.86 14.96
C LEU A 187 12.08 -12.15 14.27
N MET A 188 13.35 -12.55 14.39
CA MET A 188 13.82 -13.83 13.84
C MET A 188 13.18 -15.04 14.52
N ILE A 189 12.96 -14.96 15.84
CA ILE A 189 12.38 -16.04 16.65
C ILE A 189 10.88 -16.22 16.35
N SER A 190 10.19 -15.15 15.97
CA SER A 190 8.75 -15.21 15.71
C SER A 190 8.38 -15.86 14.38
N GLY A 191 9.36 -16.16 13.51
CA GLY A 191 9.13 -16.76 12.20
C GLY A 191 8.43 -15.83 11.22
N VAL A 192 8.41 -14.53 11.52
CA VAL A 192 7.87 -13.49 10.65
C VAL A 192 9.04 -12.86 9.90
N PRO A 193 9.15 -12.99 8.57
CA PRO A 193 10.18 -12.32 7.80
C PRO A 193 10.08 -10.80 7.98
N VAL A 194 11.25 -10.14 8.01
CA VAL A 194 11.37 -8.69 8.20
C VAL A 194 12.23 -8.09 7.11
N ILE A 195 11.71 -7.05 6.47
CA ILE A 195 12.48 -6.18 5.58
C ILE A 195 12.77 -4.88 6.32
N ALA A 196 14.02 -4.43 6.26
CA ALA A 196 14.47 -3.27 7.00
C ALA A 196 15.06 -2.25 6.03
N PHE A 197 14.50 -1.05 6.04
CA PHE A 197 14.97 0.09 5.26
C PHE A 197 15.51 1.18 6.18
N SER A 198 16.57 1.83 5.72
CA SER A 198 17.00 3.11 6.26
C SER A 198 16.10 4.24 5.76
N PRO A 199 15.97 5.36 6.51
CA PRO A 199 15.24 6.53 6.03
C PRO A 199 15.78 7.04 4.69
N SER A 200 17.10 6.98 4.49
CA SER A 200 17.75 7.40 3.24
C SER A 200 17.37 6.56 2.03
N GLU A 201 17.14 5.25 2.20
CA GLU A 201 16.68 4.38 1.10
C GLU A 201 15.27 4.78 0.66
N ILE A 202 14.36 5.00 1.61
CA ILE A 202 12.97 5.39 1.34
C ILE A 202 12.91 6.80 0.72
N GLU A 203 13.75 7.72 1.19
CA GLU A 203 13.81 9.08 0.62
C GLU A 203 14.38 9.12 -0.80
N ALA A 204 15.36 8.27 -1.09
CA ALA A 204 15.99 8.19 -2.39
C ALA A 204 15.08 7.51 -3.42
N ASP A 205 14.47 6.38 -3.06
CA ASP A 205 13.64 5.59 -3.95
C ASP A 205 12.62 4.72 -3.20
N ALA A 206 11.48 5.33 -2.84
CA ALA A 206 10.35 4.63 -2.22
C ALA A 206 9.72 3.59 -3.15
N CYS A 207 9.83 3.75 -4.47
CA CYS A 207 9.33 2.80 -5.45
C CYS A 207 10.16 1.51 -5.39
N ALA A 208 11.49 1.60 -5.39
CA ALA A 208 12.37 0.43 -5.21
C ALA A 208 12.11 -0.29 -3.88
N CYS A 209 11.90 0.45 -2.78
CA CYS A 209 11.54 -0.14 -1.48
C CYS A 209 10.20 -0.89 -1.56
N THR A 210 9.21 -0.30 -2.24
CA THR A 210 7.90 -0.93 -2.45
C THR A 210 8.02 -2.21 -3.26
N ASN A 211 8.87 -2.22 -4.29
CA ASN A 211 9.10 -3.41 -5.12
C ASN A 211 9.72 -4.55 -4.31
N GLU A 212 10.71 -4.25 -3.46
CA GLU A 212 11.30 -5.23 -2.55
C GLU A 212 10.26 -5.85 -1.59
N ILE A 213 9.30 -5.04 -1.12
CA ILE A 213 8.16 -5.52 -0.33
C ILE A 213 7.24 -6.42 -1.18
N CYS A 214 6.82 -5.96 -2.36
CA CYS A 214 5.93 -6.71 -3.26
C CYS A 214 6.53 -8.06 -3.67
N ASP A 215 7.83 -8.11 -3.96
CA ASP A 215 8.53 -9.35 -4.30
C ASP A 215 8.50 -10.36 -3.13
N ALA A 216 8.73 -9.89 -1.90
CA ALA A 216 8.64 -10.73 -0.71
C ALA A 216 7.22 -11.21 -0.44
N LEU A 217 6.22 -10.33 -0.64
CA LEU A 217 4.80 -10.71 -0.52
C LEU A 217 4.42 -11.77 -1.57
N ALA A 218 4.90 -11.63 -2.80
CA ALA A 218 4.64 -12.60 -3.86
C ALA A 218 5.23 -13.98 -3.57
N ILE A 219 6.42 -14.04 -2.96
CA ILE A 219 7.00 -15.30 -2.49
C ILE A 219 6.07 -15.94 -1.44
N LEU A 220 5.67 -15.19 -0.41
CA LEU A 220 4.81 -15.70 0.67
C LEU A 220 3.40 -16.10 0.17
N ALA A 221 2.86 -15.38 -0.80
CA ALA A 221 1.59 -15.71 -1.44
C ALA A 221 1.70 -17.00 -2.26
N THR A 222 2.81 -17.19 -3.00
CA THR A 222 3.09 -18.43 -3.74
C THR A 222 3.19 -19.62 -2.78
N GLU A 223 3.90 -19.46 -1.67
CA GLU A 223 4.02 -20.51 -0.64
C GLU A 223 2.65 -20.92 -0.06
N LEU A 224 1.74 -19.96 0.15
CA LEU A 224 0.38 -20.25 0.60
C LEU A 224 -0.47 -20.96 -0.45
N ILE A 225 -0.33 -20.57 -1.72
CA ILE A 225 -1.00 -21.22 -2.86
C ILE A 225 -0.58 -22.69 -2.96
N ASP A 226 0.72 -22.94 -2.90
CA ASP A 226 1.29 -24.28 -2.96
C ASP A 226 0.82 -25.14 -1.78
N LEU A 227 0.80 -24.59 -0.56
CA LEU A 227 0.28 -25.26 0.62
C LEU A 227 -1.20 -25.68 0.48
N ASN A 228 -1.99 -24.83 -0.18
CA ASN A 228 -3.42 -25.02 -0.39
C ASN A 228 -3.77 -25.82 -1.66
N ASN A 229 -2.76 -26.33 -2.39
CA ASN A 229 -2.91 -27.10 -3.63
C ASN A 229 -3.82 -26.42 -4.66
N ILE A 230 -3.65 -25.11 -4.88
CA ILE A 230 -4.39 -24.39 -5.92
C ILE A 230 -3.58 -24.40 -7.22
N ASP A 231 -4.05 -25.17 -8.21
CA ASP A 231 -3.33 -25.41 -9.46
C ASP A 231 -3.25 -24.19 -10.42
N SER A 232 -4.00 -23.11 -10.17
CA SER A 232 -3.86 -21.88 -10.96
C SER A 232 -4.43 -20.64 -10.26
N VAL A 233 -3.55 -19.71 -9.86
CA VAL A 233 -3.92 -18.30 -9.65
C VAL A 233 -3.07 -17.49 -10.63
N MET A 234 -3.70 -16.62 -11.43
CA MET A 234 -2.97 -15.82 -12.40
C MET A 234 -2.12 -14.79 -11.67
N ARG A 235 -0.80 -14.83 -11.88
CA ARG A 235 0.12 -13.85 -11.31
C ARG A 235 -0.03 -12.54 -12.08
N ILE A 236 -0.20 -11.43 -11.37
CA ILE A 236 -0.08 -10.09 -11.90
C ILE A 236 1.42 -9.84 -12.13
N ASP A 237 1.83 -9.69 -13.39
CA ASP A 237 3.21 -9.34 -13.71
C ASP A 237 3.48 -7.93 -13.20
N PHE A 238 4.38 -7.84 -12.22
CA PHE A 238 4.93 -6.56 -11.79
C PHE A 238 5.74 -5.98 -12.96
N ARG A 239 5.32 -4.81 -13.47
CA ARG A 239 6.14 -4.06 -14.43
C ARG A 239 7.00 -3.06 -13.65
N PRO A 240 8.30 -3.32 -13.46
CA PRO A 240 9.20 -2.27 -12.98
C PRO A 240 9.15 -1.13 -13.99
N ARG A 241 8.88 0.09 -13.50
CA ARG A 241 8.98 1.29 -14.33
C ARG A 241 10.44 1.50 -14.70
N SER A 242 10.72 1.53 -16.01
CA SER A 242 11.99 1.95 -16.58
C SER A 242 12.16 3.46 -16.52
#